data_AF-A0A2V1NZW7-F1
#
_entry.id   AF-A0A2V1NZW7-F1
#
_cell.length_a   1.000
_cell.length_b   1.000
_cell.length_c   1.000
_cell.angle_alpha   90.00
_cell.angle_beta   90.00
_cell.angle_gamma   90.00
#
_symmetry.space_group_name_H-M   'P 1'
#
loop_
_entity.id
_entity.type
_entity.pdbx_description
1 polymer ?
#
loop_
_entity_poly.entity_id
_entity_poly.type
_entity_poly.pdbx_seq_one_letter_code
_entity_poly.pdbx_strand_id
1 'polypeptide(L)'
;MFGLGKKDKDGKQVRIEHRGKYTRASRTGGVSVRAEKKIGPVNATVNTSKGLRLSSRVARGTRVALQNGKFRLIGRWNAGPMGFNLSKSGVSASVKNKAGTFNFIKPQYSSFKIAGVQMRGKKAAQLQLIYMAIMGILFLCVLAFRLFVFLLWMLWLPIALVLDFITGFVRGVLEQPKNGESP
;
A
#
# COMPACT_ATOMS: atom_id res chain seq x y z
N MET A 1 6.32 17.76 26.32
CA MET A 1 6.12 18.57 25.09
C MET A 1 4.91 19.47 25.28
N PHE A 2 5.11 20.77 25.12
CA PHE A 2 4.01 21.76 25.10
C PHE A 2 3.50 21.91 23.66
N GLY A 3 2.20 21.73 23.47
CA GLY A 3 1.51 21.94 22.20
C GLY A 3 1.03 23.38 22.10
N LEU A 4 1.97 24.30 21.90
CA LEU A 4 1.73 25.72 21.64
C LEU A 4 2.21 26.06 20.22
N GLY A 5 1.60 27.05 19.55
CA GLY A 5 2.04 27.54 18.23
C GLY A 5 1.13 27.27 17.03
N LYS A 6 0.21 26.29 17.07
CA LYS A 6 -0.78 26.10 15.99
C LYS A 6 -1.94 27.10 16.14
N LYS A 7 -2.00 28.09 15.24
CA LYS A 7 -3.08 29.08 15.14
C LYS A 7 -4.06 28.73 14.00
N ASP A 8 -5.32 29.12 14.15
CA ASP A 8 -6.34 29.03 13.10
C ASP A 8 -6.18 30.19 12.08
N LYS A 9 -6.98 30.18 11.02
CA LYS A 9 -7.06 31.25 10.01
C LYS A 9 -7.32 32.62 10.64
N ASP A 10 -8.02 32.66 11.77
CA ASP A 10 -8.32 33.87 12.55
C ASP A 10 -7.24 34.20 13.61
N GLY A 11 -6.07 33.55 13.56
CA GLY A 11 -4.97 33.79 14.50
C GLY A 11 -5.16 33.22 15.91
N LYS A 12 -6.31 32.58 16.20
CA LYS A 12 -6.61 31.98 17.51
C LYS A 12 -5.81 30.70 17.74
N GLN A 13 -5.27 30.52 18.94
CA GLN A 13 -4.56 29.30 19.34
C GLN A 13 -5.51 28.09 19.34
N VAL A 14 -5.24 27.11 18.47
CA VAL A 14 -6.11 25.94 18.25
C VAL A 14 -6.00 24.93 19.40
N ARG A 15 -4.83 24.83 20.04
CA ARG A 15 -4.58 23.86 21.11
C ARG A 15 -3.65 24.42 22.17
N ILE A 16 -3.99 24.20 23.43
CA ILE A 16 -3.11 24.40 24.59
C ILE A 16 -3.10 23.06 25.33
N GLU A 17 -2.02 22.31 25.15
CA GLU A 17 -1.80 21.06 25.88
C GLU A 17 -0.36 20.91 26.34
N HIS A 18 -0.16 20.34 27.51
CA HIS A 18 1.10 19.82 27.98
C HIS A 18 1.02 18.29 28.01
N ARG A 19 2.01 17.61 27.43
CA ARG A 19 2.10 16.14 27.45
C ARG A 19 3.46 15.71 27.99
N GLY A 20 3.43 15.06 29.15
CA GLY A 20 4.55 14.33 29.75
C GLY A 20 4.47 12.83 29.43
N LYS A 21 5.39 12.05 30.01
CA LYS A 21 5.47 10.58 29.82
C LYS A 21 4.22 9.86 30.36
N TYR A 22 3.77 10.27 31.54
CA TYR A 22 2.63 9.70 32.25
C TYR A 22 1.52 10.71 32.52
N THR A 23 1.75 11.99 32.24
CA THR A 23 0.81 13.07 32.55
C THR A 23 0.41 13.81 31.29
N ARG A 24 -0.82 14.31 31.27
CA ARG A 24 -1.29 15.22 30.23
C ARG A 24 -2.19 16.26 30.87
N ALA A 25 -1.91 17.53 30.61
CA ALA A 25 -2.78 18.64 30.95
C ALA A 25 -3.25 19.31 29.67
N SER A 26 -4.51 19.67 29.56
CA SER A 26 -5.03 20.41 28.41
C SER A 26 -6.25 21.23 28.80
N ARG A 27 -6.44 22.36 28.12
CA ARG A 27 -7.58 23.26 28.42
C ARG A 27 -8.94 22.57 28.30
N THR A 28 -9.11 21.70 27.30
CA THR A 28 -10.39 21.02 27.03
C THR A 28 -10.49 19.63 27.65
N GLY A 29 -9.37 18.91 27.77
CA GLY A 29 -9.35 17.54 28.27
C GLY A 29 -8.97 17.42 29.75
N GLY A 30 -8.72 18.53 30.44
CA GLY A 30 -8.28 18.55 31.83
C GLY A 30 -6.90 17.94 32.05
N VAL A 31 -6.66 17.52 33.30
CA VAL A 31 -5.44 16.82 33.72
C VAL A 31 -5.71 15.33 33.81
N SER A 32 -4.82 14.52 33.23
CA SER A 32 -4.92 13.06 33.24
C SER A 32 -3.57 12.43 33.51
N VAL A 33 -3.58 11.34 34.27
CA VAL A 33 -2.41 10.50 34.54
C VAL A 33 -2.64 9.14 33.91
N ARG A 34 -1.59 8.53 33.35
CA ARG A 34 -1.59 7.20 32.75
C ARG A 34 -0.47 6.37 33.35
N ALA A 35 -0.81 5.15 33.77
CA ALA A 35 0.15 4.08 34.03
C ALA A 35 -0.07 2.94 33.02
N GLU A 36 1.01 2.36 32.51
CA GLU A 36 0.96 1.21 31.61
C GLU A 36 1.97 0.17 32.10
N LYS A 37 1.51 -1.08 32.21
CA LYS A 37 2.36 -2.22 32.58
C LYS A 37 2.01 -3.43 31.71
N LYS A 38 3.04 -4.12 31.24
CA LYS A 38 2.89 -5.39 30.53
C LYS A 38 2.95 -6.53 31.55
N ILE A 39 1.93 -7.37 31.56
CA ILE A 39 1.79 -8.55 32.43
C ILE A 39 1.69 -9.76 31.49
N GLY A 40 2.82 -10.40 31.24
CA GLY A 40 2.93 -11.50 30.26
C GLY A 40 2.43 -11.10 28.86
N PRO A 41 1.44 -11.82 28.28
CA PRO A 41 0.89 -11.50 26.96
C PRO A 41 -0.13 -10.35 26.96
N VAL A 42 -0.47 -9.79 28.13
CA VAL A 42 -1.49 -8.75 28.29
C VAL A 42 -0.83 -7.42 28.66
N ASN A 43 -1.26 -6.33 28.02
CA ASN A 43 -0.89 -4.97 28.39
C ASN A 43 -2.05 -4.34 29.15
N ALA A 44 -1.80 -3.92 30.39
CA ALA A 44 -2.74 -3.21 31.23
C ALA A 44 -2.39 -1.72 31.24
N THR A 45 -3.36 -0.88 30.90
CA THR A 45 -3.24 0.57 30.95
C THR A 45 -4.34 1.13 31.84
N VAL A 46 -3.97 1.93 32.83
CA VAL A 46 -4.89 2.68 33.67
C VAL A 46 -4.74 4.16 33.34
N ASN A 47 -5.84 4.87 33.15
CA ASN A 47 -5.85 6.30 32.97
C ASN A 47 -6.94 6.96 33.80
N THR A 48 -6.62 8.04 34.51
CA THR A 48 -7.58 8.70 35.42
C THR A 48 -8.82 9.22 34.70
N SER A 49 -8.72 9.67 33.45
CA SER A 49 -9.86 10.19 32.68
C SER A 49 -10.53 9.17 31.75
N LYS A 50 -9.84 8.08 31.43
CA LYS A 50 -10.31 7.08 30.43
C LYS A 50 -10.51 5.69 31.01
N GLY A 51 -10.21 5.45 32.28
CA GLY A 51 -10.39 4.18 32.97
C GLY A 51 -9.34 3.12 32.63
N LEU A 52 -9.75 1.85 32.73
CA LEU A 52 -8.90 0.66 32.56
C LEU A 52 -8.99 0.11 31.13
N ARG A 53 -7.85 -0.25 30.56
CA ARG A 53 -7.72 -0.95 29.28
C ARG A 53 -6.78 -2.14 29.42
N LEU A 54 -7.31 -3.33 29.17
CA LEU A 54 -6.55 -4.56 29.03
C LEU A 54 -6.45 -4.88 27.54
N SER A 55 -5.28 -5.24 27.04
CA SER A 55 -5.13 -5.61 25.63
C SER A 55 -4.08 -6.68 25.40
N SER A 56 -4.42 -7.69 24.61
CA SER A 56 -3.53 -8.79 24.26
C SER A 56 -3.46 -8.98 22.76
N ARG A 57 -2.27 -9.34 22.27
CA ARG A 57 -2.04 -9.69 20.87
C ARG A 57 -2.30 -11.18 20.71
N VAL A 58 -3.28 -11.54 19.89
CA VAL A 58 -3.63 -12.94 19.61
C VAL A 58 -2.77 -13.49 18.47
N ALA A 59 -2.61 -12.70 17.41
CA ALA A 59 -1.82 -13.06 16.24
C ALA A 59 -1.14 -11.81 15.66
N ARG A 60 -0.25 -12.00 14.68
CA ARG A 60 0.35 -10.87 13.96
C ARG A 60 -0.75 -10.11 13.21
N GLY A 61 -0.93 -8.84 13.57
CA GLY A 61 -2.00 -8.00 13.03
C GLY A 61 -3.30 -8.03 13.83
N THR A 62 -3.52 -9.02 14.71
CA THR A 62 -4.78 -9.16 15.50
C THR A 62 -4.57 -8.90 16.97
N ARG A 63 -5.41 -8.02 17.52
CA ARG A 63 -5.43 -7.65 18.94
C ARG A 63 -6.86 -7.70 19.45
N VAL A 64 -7.00 -8.24 20.65
CA VAL A 64 -8.21 -8.13 21.47
C VAL A 64 -7.94 -7.16 22.62
N ALA A 65 -8.92 -6.34 22.96
CA ALA A 65 -8.83 -5.43 24.08
C ALA A 65 -10.17 -5.31 24.79
N LEU A 66 -10.12 -5.21 26.11
CA LEU A 66 -11.24 -4.81 26.95
C LEU A 66 -10.94 -3.41 27.48
N GLN A 67 -11.78 -2.44 27.16
CA GLN A 67 -11.62 -1.06 27.64
C GLN A 67 -12.91 -0.61 28.30
N ASN A 68 -12.86 -0.36 29.61
CA ASN A 68 -14.01 -0.05 30.47
C ASN A 68 -15.20 -0.99 30.20
N GLY A 69 -14.97 -2.30 30.28
CA GLY A 69 -16.00 -3.32 30.00
C GLY A 69 -16.35 -3.51 28.52
N LYS A 70 -15.89 -2.66 27.60
CA LYS A 70 -16.19 -2.79 26.16
C LYS A 70 -15.12 -3.62 25.44
N PHE A 71 -15.54 -4.76 24.90
CA PHE A 71 -14.69 -5.61 24.06
C PHE A 71 -14.41 -4.96 22.69
N ARG A 72 -13.14 -4.98 22.27
CA ARG A 72 -12.66 -4.49 20.97
C ARG A 72 -11.79 -5.55 20.32
N LEU A 73 -12.24 -6.04 19.18
CA LEU A 73 -11.42 -6.81 18.24
C LEU A 73 -10.87 -5.86 17.18
N ILE A 74 -9.56 -5.91 16.93
CA ILE A 74 -8.87 -5.12 15.92
C ILE A 74 -7.89 -6.02 15.18
N GLY A 75 -8.16 -6.28 13.90
CA GLY A 75 -7.23 -6.90 12.96
C GLY A 75 -6.75 -5.88 11.92
N ARG A 76 -5.45 -5.83 11.65
CA ARG A 76 -4.85 -4.96 10.63
C ARG A 76 -3.72 -5.71 9.95
N TRP A 77 -3.88 -5.93 8.65
CA TRP A 77 -2.90 -6.59 7.80
C TRP A 77 -2.66 -5.73 6.57
N ASN A 78 -1.40 -5.54 6.21
CA ASN A 78 -1.03 -4.80 5.01
C ASN A 78 -0.01 -5.62 4.23
N ALA A 79 -0.24 -5.78 2.94
CA ALA A 79 0.64 -6.45 1.99
C ALA A 79 0.84 -5.51 0.78
N GLY A 80 1.93 -4.75 0.81
CA GLY A 80 2.24 -3.74 -0.21
C GLY A 80 1.11 -2.69 -0.36
N PRO A 81 0.51 -2.54 -1.55
CA PRO A 81 -0.58 -1.60 -1.78
C PRO A 81 -1.91 -2.07 -1.15
N MET A 82 -2.04 -3.34 -0.75
CA MET A 82 -3.28 -3.90 -0.20
C MET A 82 -3.31 -3.82 1.32
N GLY A 83 -4.46 -3.43 1.87
CA GLY A 83 -4.72 -3.34 3.30
C GLY A 83 -6.04 -4.00 3.66
N PHE A 84 -6.02 -4.89 4.64
CA PHE A 84 -7.19 -5.54 5.22
C PHE A 84 -7.33 -5.15 6.69
N ASN A 85 -8.51 -4.66 7.06
CA ASN A 85 -8.81 -4.29 8.44
C ASN A 85 -10.07 -5.02 8.90
N LEU A 86 -9.99 -5.58 10.10
CA LEU A 86 -11.08 -6.24 10.81
C LEU A 86 -11.36 -5.46 12.10
N SER A 87 -12.63 -5.24 12.39
CA SER A 87 -13.11 -4.70 13.65
C SER A 87 -14.32 -5.49 14.14
N LYS A 88 -14.74 -5.24 15.39
CA LYS A 88 -16.01 -5.78 15.94
C LYS A 88 -17.22 -5.50 15.02
N SER A 89 -17.19 -4.38 14.29
CA SER A 89 -18.26 -3.93 13.40
C SER A 89 -18.11 -4.38 11.95
N GLY A 90 -17.13 -5.23 11.63
CA GLY A 90 -16.97 -5.84 10.32
C GLY A 90 -15.59 -5.67 9.71
N VAL A 91 -15.50 -6.00 8.42
CA VAL A 91 -14.26 -6.05 7.65
C VAL A 91 -14.18 -4.93 6.62
N SER A 92 -12.97 -4.59 6.20
CA SER A 92 -12.71 -3.68 5.08
C SER A 92 -11.42 -4.07 4.38
N ALA A 93 -11.47 -4.11 3.05
CA ALA A 93 -10.31 -4.31 2.19
C ALA A 93 -10.09 -3.04 1.35
N SER A 94 -8.84 -2.66 1.17
CA SER A 94 -8.47 -1.47 0.41
C SER A 94 -7.17 -1.63 -0.37
N VAL A 95 -7.05 -0.94 -1.49
CA VAL A 95 -5.86 -0.89 -2.35
C VAL A 95 -5.40 0.56 -2.51
N LYS A 96 -4.10 0.80 -2.33
CA LYS A 96 -3.45 2.10 -2.45
C LYS A 96 -2.71 2.21 -3.78
N ASN A 97 -3.01 3.26 -4.53
CA ASN A 97 -2.39 3.62 -5.81
C ASN A 97 -1.76 5.02 -5.71
N LYS A 98 -1.04 5.44 -6.74
CA LYS A 98 -0.44 6.80 -6.80
C LYS A 98 -1.49 7.90 -6.63
N ALA A 99 -2.66 7.72 -7.23
CA ALA A 99 -3.75 8.69 -7.16
C ALA A 99 -4.55 8.65 -5.84
N GLY A 100 -4.40 7.63 -4.98
CA GLY A 100 -5.27 7.52 -3.81
C GLY A 100 -5.40 6.16 -3.16
N THR A 101 -6.52 5.91 -2.48
CA THR A 101 -6.82 4.64 -1.79
C THR A 101 -8.27 4.26 -2.03
N PHE A 102 -8.48 3.09 -2.62
CA PHE A 102 -9.79 2.56 -2.95
C PHE A 102 -10.17 1.52 -1.89
N ASN A 103 -11.38 1.61 -1.33
CA ASN A 103 -11.91 0.61 -0.43
C ASN A 103 -13.00 -0.20 -1.13
N PHE A 104 -12.81 -1.52 -1.20
CA PHE A 104 -13.75 -2.42 -1.89
C PHE A 104 -15.08 -2.55 -1.17
N ILE A 105 -15.05 -2.56 0.17
CA ILE A 105 -16.24 -2.86 0.99
C ILE A 105 -16.98 -1.58 1.37
N LYS A 106 -16.25 -0.50 1.64
CA LYS A 106 -16.82 0.76 2.13
C LYS A 106 -16.35 1.94 1.27
N PRO A 107 -16.98 2.17 0.10
CA PRO A 107 -16.52 3.16 -0.90
C PRO A 107 -16.47 4.60 -0.36
N GLN A 108 -17.26 4.91 0.67
CA GLN A 108 -17.22 6.19 1.38
C GLN A 108 -15.87 6.50 2.07
N TYR A 109 -15.04 5.50 2.33
CA TYR A 109 -13.71 5.70 2.91
C TYR A 109 -12.59 5.78 1.86
N SER A 110 -12.93 5.68 0.57
CA SER A 110 -11.99 5.89 -0.53
C SER A 110 -11.54 7.35 -0.61
N SER A 111 -10.34 7.58 -1.14
CA SER A 111 -9.78 8.92 -1.33
C SER A 111 -8.99 9.03 -2.61
N PHE A 112 -9.13 10.16 -3.30
CA PHE A 112 -8.47 10.46 -4.57
C PHE A 112 -7.76 11.81 -4.44
N LYS A 113 -6.53 11.91 -4.95
CA LYS A 113 -5.69 13.10 -4.90
C LYS A 113 -5.50 13.64 -6.31
N ILE A 114 -5.88 14.90 -6.51
CA ILE A 114 -5.68 15.65 -7.75
C ILE A 114 -4.99 16.96 -7.36
N ALA A 115 -3.87 17.29 -8.02
CA ALA A 115 -3.18 18.57 -7.84
C ALA A 115 -2.93 18.96 -6.37
N GLY A 116 -2.56 17.99 -5.52
CA GLY A 116 -2.30 18.21 -4.09
C GLY A 116 -3.55 18.22 -3.19
N VAL A 117 -4.75 18.31 -3.75
CA VAL A 117 -6.02 18.28 -3.01
C VAL A 117 -6.53 16.84 -2.87
N GLN A 118 -6.80 16.42 -1.63
CA GLN A 118 -7.35 15.09 -1.34
C GLN A 118 -8.87 15.15 -1.23
N MET A 119 -9.56 14.59 -2.22
CA MET A 119 -11.00 14.34 -2.19
C MET A 119 -11.29 13.01 -1.51
N ARG A 120 -12.37 12.96 -0.71
CA ARG A 120 -12.78 11.75 0.03
C ARG A 120 -14.28 11.51 -0.13
N GLY A 121 -14.70 10.26 -0.05
CA GLY A 121 -16.11 9.87 -0.11
C GLY A 121 -16.47 9.05 -1.34
N LYS A 122 -17.77 8.89 -1.59
CA LYS A 122 -18.29 8.05 -2.68
C LYS A 122 -17.83 8.53 -4.07
N LYS A 123 -17.77 9.86 -4.30
CA LYS A 123 -17.25 10.45 -5.55
C LYS A 123 -15.77 10.11 -5.78
N ALA A 124 -14.97 10.06 -4.72
CA ALA A 124 -13.57 9.66 -4.81
C ALA A 124 -13.42 8.17 -5.21
N ALA A 125 -14.34 7.31 -4.77
CA ALA A 125 -14.36 5.91 -5.20
C ALA A 125 -14.62 5.76 -6.71
N GLN A 126 -15.57 6.54 -7.26
CA GLN A 126 -15.86 6.55 -8.70
C GLN A 126 -14.65 7.02 -9.52
N LEU A 127 -14.03 8.13 -9.13
CA LEU A 127 -12.81 8.62 -9.79
C LEU A 127 -11.68 7.61 -9.75
N GLN A 128 -11.53 6.91 -8.61
CA GLN A 128 -10.50 5.89 -8.48
C GLN A 128 -10.78 4.64 -9.30
N LEU A 129 -12.05 4.25 -9.48
CA LEU A 129 -12.43 3.18 -10.40
C LEU A 129 -12.11 3.54 -11.84
N ILE A 130 -12.44 4.77 -12.28
CA ILE A 130 -12.11 5.25 -13.62
C ILE A 130 -10.59 5.24 -13.83
N TYR A 131 -9.82 5.75 -12.85
CA TYR A 131 -8.36 5.72 -12.91
C TYR A 131 -7.81 4.30 -13.04
N MET A 132 -8.32 3.36 -12.24
CA MET A 132 -7.91 1.95 -12.32
C MET A 132 -8.28 1.31 -13.65
N ALA A 133 -9.45 1.64 -14.21
CA ALA A 133 -9.89 1.14 -15.52
C ALA A 133 -8.98 1.63 -16.64
N ILE A 134 -8.68 2.94 -16.70
CA ILE A 134 -7.76 3.52 -17.69
C ILE A 134 -6.37 2.86 -17.59
N MET A 135 -5.82 2.75 -16.37
CA MET A 135 -4.53 2.10 -16.17
C MET A 135 -4.55 0.62 -16.57
N GLY A 136 -5.67 -0.07 -16.33
CA GLY A 136 -5.87 -1.45 -16.75
C GLY A 136 -5.87 -1.61 -18.27
N ILE A 137 -6.59 -0.73 -18.98
CA ILE A 137 -6.61 -0.72 -20.46
C ILE A 137 -5.21 -0.46 -21.03
N LEU A 138 -4.52 0.56 -20.51
CA LEU A 138 -3.14 0.85 -20.95
C LEU A 138 -2.21 -0.35 -20.72
N PHE A 139 -2.32 -1.00 -19.57
CA PHE A 139 -1.55 -2.21 -19.28
C PHE A 139 -1.86 -3.32 -20.29
N LEU A 140 -3.13 -3.57 -20.61
CA LEU A 140 -3.54 -4.55 -21.61
C LEU A 140 -3.02 -4.22 -23.01
N CYS A 141 -3.06 -2.94 -23.42
CA CYS A 141 -2.50 -2.51 -24.71
C CYS A 141 -0.99 -2.75 -24.78
N VAL A 142 -0.25 -2.39 -23.73
CA VAL A 142 1.20 -2.62 -23.66
C VAL A 142 1.51 -4.11 -23.65
N LEU A 143 0.74 -4.91 -22.92
CA LEU A 143 0.90 -6.36 -22.88
C LEU A 143 0.64 -6.99 -24.26
N ALA A 144 -0.44 -6.59 -24.93
CA ALA A 144 -0.78 -7.05 -26.27
C ALA A 144 0.30 -6.69 -27.29
N PHE A 145 0.80 -5.45 -27.27
CA PHE A 145 1.90 -5.03 -28.13
C PHE A 145 3.18 -5.84 -27.85
N ARG A 146 3.51 -6.05 -26.57
CA ARG A 146 4.68 -6.84 -26.20
C ARG A 146 4.57 -8.30 -26.64
N LEU A 147 3.39 -8.90 -26.51
CA LEU A 147 3.10 -10.23 -27.03
C LEU A 147 3.20 -10.28 -28.55
N PHE A 148 2.68 -9.27 -29.25
CA PHE A 148 2.78 -9.17 -30.69
C PHE A 148 4.23 -9.12 -31.18
N VAL A 149 5.05 -8.23 -30.59
CA VAL A 149 6.50 -8.16 -30.90
C VAL A 149 7.20 -9.48 -30.58
N PHE A 150 6.87 -10.11 -29.45
CA PHE A 150 7.42 -11.41 -29.08
C PHE A 150 7.07 -12.50 -30.10
N LEU A 151 5.83 -12.53 -30.60
CA LEU A 151 5.40 -13.48 -31.63
C LEU A 151 6.12 -13.22 -32.97
N LEU A 152 6.25 -11.96 -33.39
CA LEU A 152 7.04 -11.62 -34.59
C LEU A 152 8.49 -12.06 -34.45
N TRP A 153 9.09 -11.86 -33.28
CA TRP A 153 10.44 -12.32 -32.99
C TRP A 153 10.54 -13.85 -33.08
N MET A 154 9.59 -14.57 -32.48
CA MET A 154 9.51 -16.03 -32.56
C MET A 154 9.37 -16.54 -33.99
N LEU A 155 8.64 -15.83 -34.85
CA LEU A 155 8.50 -16.19 -36.27
C LEU A 155 9.75 -15.86 -37.09
N TRP A 156 10.50 -14.82 -36.72
CA TRP A 156 11.74 -14.44 -37.39
C TRP A 156 12.88 -15.43 -37.12
N LEU A 157 13.00 -15.96 -35.90
CA LEU A 157 14.06 -16.88 -35.49
C LEU A 157 14.30 -18.08 -36.44
N PRO A 158 13.29 -18.86 -36.86
CA PRO A 158 13.52 -19.98 -37.78
C PRO A 158 13.98 -19.51 -39.17
N ILE A 159 13.50 -18.36 -39.65
CA ILE A 159 13.93 -17.80 -40.94
C ILE A 159 15.41 -17.41 -40.84
N ALA A 160 15.79 -16.69 -39.79
CA ALA A 160 17.19 -16.33 -39.53
C ALA A 160 18.09 -17.56 -39.43
N LEU A 161 17.65 -18.60 -38.71
CA LEU A 161 18.40 -19.87 -38.60
C LEU A 161 18.66 -20.51 -39.96
N VAL A 162 17.66 -20.56 -40.83
CA VAL A 162 17.82 -21.11 -42.20
C VAL A 162 18.77 -20.27 -43.03
N LEU A 163 18.65 -18.94 -42.98
CA LEU A 163 19.55 -18.04 -43.71
C LEU A 163 21.00 -18.13 -43.20
N ASP A 164 21.21 -18.19 -41.89
CA ASP A 164 22.52 -18.39 -41.28
C ASP A 164 23.12 -19.74 -41.66
N PHE A 165 22.30 -20.80 -41.71
CA PHE A 165 22.74 -22.11 -42.16
C PHE A 165 23.17 -22.10 -43.65
N ILE A 166 22.39 -21.46 -44.52
CA ILE A 166 22.71 -21.33 -45.94
C ILE A 166 23.97 -20.50 -46.14
N THR A 167 24.07 -19.33 -45.52
CA THR A 167 25.24 -18.45 -45.65
C THR A 167 26.50 -19.08 -45.09
N GLY A 168 26.40 -19.79 -43.95
CA GLY A 168 27.49 -20.59 -43.39
C GLY A 168 27.94 -21.73 -44.32
N PHE A 169 26.99 -22.45 -44.92
CA PHE A 169 27.29 -23.48 -45.90
C PHE A 169 27.98 -22.92 -47.16
N VAL A 170 27.44 -21.83 -47.72
CA VAL A 170 28.02 -21.18 -48.91
C VAL A 170 29.43 -20.67 -48.62
N ARG A 171 29.68 -20.03 -47.47
CA ARG A 171 31.03 -19.62 -47.08
C ARG A 171 31.96 -20.82 -46.89
N GLY A 172 31.50 -21.88 -46.23
CA GLY A 172 32.31 -23.10 -46.03
C GLY A 172 32.67 -23.83 -47.33
N VAL A 173 31.81 -23.74 -48.36
CA VAL A 173 32.09 -24.28 -49.70
C VAL A 173 33.01 -23.35 -50.51
N LEU A 174 32.82 -22.03 -50.43
CA LEU A 174 33.62 -21.05 -51.17
C LEU A 174 35.02 -20.82 -50.58
N GLU A 175 35.17 -20.95 -49.26
CA GLU A 175 36.45 -20.81 -48.55
C GLU A 175 37.19 -22.15 -48.41
N GLN A 176 36.79 -23.20 -49.15
CA GLN A 176 37.67 -24.36 -49.27
C GLN A 176 39.03 -23.87 -49.79
N PRO A 177 40.11 -24.02 -49.00
CA PRO A 177 41.42 -23.66 -49.49
C PRO A 177 41.68 -24.53 -50.71
N LYS A 178 42.20 -23.92 -51.79
CA LYS A 178 42.94 -24.66 -52.81
C LYS A 178 44.13 -25.33 -52.12
N ASN A 179 43.89 -26.45 -51.45
CA ASN A 179 44.90 -27.43 -51.11
C ASN A 179 45.19 -28.18 -52.41
N GLY A 180 45.93 -27.49 -53.27
CA GLY A 180 46.42 -27.95 -54.56
C GLY A 180 47.86 -27.54 -54.81
N GLU A 181 48.61 -27.16 -53.77
CA GLU A 181 50.06 -27.19 -53.77
C GLU A 181 50.51 -28.01 -52.54
N SER A 182 51.07 -29.19 -52.84
CA SER A 182 51.84 -30.07 -51.94
C SER A 182 53.12 -30.43 -52.71
N PRO A 183 54.15 -31.02 -52.08
CA PRO A 183 54.92 -30.66 -50.90
C PRO A 183 56.12 -29.74 -51.22
#